data_AF-A0A1J5KHN3-F1
#
_entry.id   AF-A0A1J5KHN3-F1
#
_cell.length_a   1.000
_cell.length_b   1.000
_cell.length_c   1.000
_cell.angle_alpha   90.00
_cell.angle_beta   90.00
_cell.angle_gamma   90.00
#
_symmetry.space_group_name_H-M   'P 1'
#
loop_
_entity.id
_entity.type
_entity.pdbx_description
1 polymer ?
#
loop_
_entity_poly.entity_id
_entity_poly.type
_entity_poly.pdbx_seq_one_letter_code
_entity_poly.pdbx_strand_id
1 'polypeptide(L)'
;MKFSCEHNEIEYIIETEAGHQTDAKYHFMLSSEERKKLGSGGMGYYHVNITATKDDSQLVFILQGIPLSNEAEEQVEDVEDFFESLTIFEKVEHMFSLENRKEAYPHWGTEDAKPYSETK
;
A
#
# COMPACT_ATOMS: atom_id res chain seq x y z
N MET A 1 3.01 7.98 -9.30
CA MET A 1 4.41 7.50 -9.37
C MET A 1 4.40 5.98 -9.47
N LYS A 2 5.46 5.34 -9.97
CA LYS A 2 5.57 3.87 -9.98
C LYS A 2 7.01 3.42 -9.70
N PHE A 3 7.18 2.49 -8.78
CA PHE A 3 8.49 1.89 -8.45
C PHE A 3 8.34 0.42 -8.10
N SER A 4 9.48 -0.29 -8.04
CA SER A 4 9.52 -1.71 -7.71
C SER A 4 10.62 -1.99 -6.70
N CYS A 5 10.36 -2.90 -5.78
CA CYS A 5 11.32 -3.36 -4.79
C CYS A 5 11.16 -4.87 -4.53
N GLU A 6 12.16 -5.48 -3.91
CA GLU A 6 12.13 -6.88 -3.50
C GLU A 6 12.30 -6.96 -1.98
N HIS A 7 11.46 -7.75 -1.32
CA HIS A 7 11.57 -8.00 0.11
C HIS A 7 11.10 -9.44 0.42
N ASN A 8 11.92 -10.22 1.14
CA ASN A 8 11.64 -11.62 1.51
C ASN A 8 11.22 -12.52 0.33
N GLU A 9 11.94 -12.40 -0.79
CA GLU A 9 11.66 -13.16 -2.04
C GLU A 9 10.27 -12.86 -2.64
N ILE A 10 9.68 -11.72 -2.29
CA ILE A 10 8.46 -11.21 -2.90
C ILE A 10 8.86 -9.98 -3.72
N GLU A 11 8.49 -9.99 -5.00
CA GLU A 11 8.64 -8.84 -5.89
C GLU A 11 7.42 -7.93 -5.75
N TYR A 12 7.66 -6.65 -5.48
CA TYR A 12 6.62 -5.64 -5.33
C TYR A 12 6.68 -4.63 -6.48
N ILE A 13 5.51 -4.32 -7.03
CA ILE A 13 5.29 -3.18 -7.90
C ILE A 13 4.31 -2.25 -7.19
N ILE A 14 4.76 -1.05 -6.88
CA ILE A 14 3.99 -0.05 -6.13
C ILE A 14 3.70 1.12 -7.05
N GLU A 15 2.42 1.46 -7.17
CA GLU A 15 1.93 2.52 -8.04
C GLU A 15 1.02 3.47 -7.27
N THR A 16 1.34 4.75 -7.31
CA THR A 16 0.56 5.81 -6.66
C THR A 16 -0.23 6.61 -7.68
N GLU A 17 -1.51 6.82 -7.37
CA GLU A 17 -2.45 7.59 -8.18
C GLU A 17 -3.11 8.66 -7.32
N ALA A 18 -3.38 9.84 -7.90
CA ALA A 18 -4.10 10.89 -7.20
C ALA A 18 -5.50 10.38 -6.80
N GLY A 19 -5.82 10.49 -5.53
CA GLY A 19 -7.06 9.99 -4.95
C GLY A 19 -7.86 11.10 -4.26
N HIS A 20 -8.79 10.67 -3.42
CA HIS A 20 -9.56 11.57 -2.58
C HIS A 20 -9.30 11.27 -1.11
N GLN A 21 -9.56 12.26 -0.26
CA GLN A 21 -9.66 12.01 1.17
C GLN A 21 -10.78 10.99 1.40
N THR A 22 -10.43 9.79 1.83
CA THR A 22 -11.40 8.82 2.35
C THR A 22 -11.61 9.07 3.85
N ASP A 23 -12.53 8.34 4.51
CA ASP A 23 -12.68 8.28 5.98
C ASP A 23 -11.43 7.68 6.69
N ALA A 24 -10.26 7.79 6.07
CA ALA A 24 -9.02 7.17 6.45
C ALA A 24 -8.51 7.72 7.79
N LYS A 25 -8.50 6.81 8.77
CA LYS A 25 -7.67 6.79 9.98
C LYS A 25 -6.24 7.35 9.82
N TYR A 26 -5.69 7.33 8.61
CA TYR A 26 -4.34 7.79 8.27
C TYR A 26 -4.14 9.31 8.47
N HIS A 27 -5.19 10.13 8.38
CA HIS A 27 -5.08 11.56 8.71
C HIS A 27 -4.59 11.79 10.16
N PHE A 28 -4.95 10.91 11.08
CA PHE A 28 -4.54 11.02 12.48
C PHE A 28 -3.07 10.62 12.70
N MET A 29 -2.45 9.92 11.75
CA MET A 29 -1.05 9.50 11.80
C MET A 29 -0.08 10.61 11.40
N LEU A 30 -0.57 11.66 10.74
CA LEU A 30 0.24 12.80 10.31
C LEU A 30 0.77 13.61 11.48
N SER A 31 2.07 13.92 11.43
CA SER A 31 2.75 14.87 12.29
C SER A 31 2.24 16.30 12.07
N SER A 32 2.64 17.20 12.97
CA SER A 32 2.26 18.62 12.86
C SER A 32 2.84 19.30 11.60
N GLU A 33 3.95 18.82 11.08
CA GLU A 33 4.59 19.37 9.88
C GLU A 33 3.89 18.89 8.60
N GLU A 34 3.59 17.58 8.53
CA GLU A 34 2.85 17.00 7.40
C GLU A 34 1.43 17.58 7.30
N ARG A 35 0.75 17.82 8.42
CA ARG A 35 -0.55 18.51 8.42
C ARG A 35 -0.46 19.92 7.83
N LYS A 36 0.64 20.64 8.09
CA LYS A 36 0.87 21.97 7.48
C LYS A 36 1.15 21.84 5.99
N LYS A 37 2.01 20.89 5.58
CA LYS A 37 2.30 20.60 4.15
C LYS A 37 1.02 20.25 3.39
N LEU A 38 0.13 19.45 3.99
CA LEU A 38 -1.17 19.10 3.43
C LEU A 38 -2.06 20.34 3.30
N GLY A 39 -2.14 21.18 4.34
CA GLY A 39 -2.90 22.43 4.32
C GLY A 39 -2.39 23.48 3.33
N SER A 40 -1.09 23.47 3.01
CA SER A 40 -0.47 24.38 2.03
C SER A 40 -0.45 23.83 0.59
N GLY A 41 -0.94 22.61 0.36
CA GLY A 41 -0.96 21.96 -0.96
C GLY A 41 0.37 21.31 -1.37
N GLY A 42 1.31 21.12 -0.45
CA GLY A 42 2.56 20.38 -0.68
C GLY A 42 2.37 18.86 -0.60
N MET A 43 1.29 18.40 0.04
CA MET A 43 0.86 17.00 0.04
C MET A 43 -0.54 16.87 -0.54
N GLY A 44 -0.87 15.66 -1.00
CA GLY A 44 -2.18 15.29 -1.50
C GLY A 44 -2.61 13.93 -0.96
N TYR A 45 -3.86 13.54 -1.25
CA TYR A 45 -4.34 12.20 -0.97
C TYR A 45 -4.14 11.32 -2.19
N TYR A 46 -3.57 10.14 -1.99
CA TYR A 46 -3.23 9.19 -3.03
C TYR A 46 -3.84 7.81 -2.72
N HIS A 47 -4.07 7.06 -3.79
CA HIS A 47 -4.26 5.62 -3.74
C HIS A 47 -2.92 4.95 -4.04
N VAL A 48 -2.58 3.93 -3.25
CA VAL A 48 -1.37 3.14 -3.43
C VAL A 48 -1.80 1.73 -3.81
N ASN A 49 -1.55 1.37 -5.07
CA ASN A 49 -1.75 0.05 -5.62
C ASN A 49 -0.47 -0.76 -5.43
N ILE A 50 -0.58 -1.95 -4.84
CA ILE A 50 0.54 -2.84 -4.54
C ILE A 50 0.27 -4.13 -5.27
N THR A 51 1.16 -4.51 -6.17
CA THR A 51 1.16 -5.85 -6.78
C THR A 51 2.34 -6.60 -6.22
N ALA A 52 2.08 -7.68 -5.50
CA ALA A 52 3.10 -8.54 -4.92
C ALA A 52 3.10 -9.88 -5.65
N THR A 53 4.28 -10.37 -6.05
CA THR A 53 4.44 -11.62 -6.79
C THR A 53 5.46 -12.52 -6.09
N LYS A 54 5.08 -13.79 -5.86
CA LYS A 54 5.95 -14.84 -5.30
C LYS A 54 5.57 -16.20 -5.89
N ASP A 55 6.55 -16.97 -6.37
CA ASP A 55 6.36 -18.34 -6.86
C ASP A 55 5.14 -18.51 -7.80
N ASP A 56 5.09 -17.67 -8.86
CA ASP A 56 3.99 -17.58 -9.84
C ASP A 56 2.60 -17.16 -9.28
N SER A 57 2.51 -16.87 -7.98
CA SER A 57 1.30 -16.36 -7.32
C SER A 57 1.35 -14.83 -7.23
N GLN A 58 0.22 -14.18 -7.50
CA GLN A 58 0.12 -12.72 -7.47
C GLN A 58 -1.04 -12.27 -6.58
N LEU A 59 -0.73 -11.33 -5.68
CA LEU A 59 -1.69 -10.65 -4.83
C LEU A 59 -1.70 -9.16 -5.15
N VAL A 60 -2.90 -8.59 -5.29
CA VAL A 60 -3.10 -7.16 -5.55
C VAL A 60 -3.80 -6.53 -4.35
N PHE A 61 -3.21 -5.47 -3.83
CA PHE A 61 -3.72 -4.67 -2.72
C PHE A 61 -3.93 -3.22 -3.13
N ILE A 62 -4.96 -2.57 -2.59
CA ILE A 62 -5.25 -1.17 -2.86
C ILE A 62 -5.47 -0.44 -1.54
N LEU A 63 -4.57 0.48 -1.21
CA LEU A 63 -4.69 1.36 -0.05
C LEU A 63 -5.18 2.73 -0.51
N GLN A 64 -6.24 3.26 0.12
CA GLN A 64 -6.89 4.50 -0.32
C GLN A 64 -6.78 5.61 0.72
N GLY A 65 -6.67 6.86 0.22
CA GLY A 65 -6.65 8.06 1.06
C GLY A 65 -5.37 8.21 1.87
N ILE A 66 -4.24 7.76 1.33
CA ILE A 66 -2.93 7.92 1.97
C ILE A 66 -2.43 9.34 1.69
N PRO A 67 -2.11 10.14 2.72
CA PRO A 67 -1.49 11.44 2.53
C PRO A 67 -0.02 11.25 2.13
N LEU A 68 0.37 11.73 0.95
CA LEU A 68 1.75 11.68 0.44
C LEU A 68 2.17 13.05 -0.10
N SER A 69 3.47 13.30 -0.16
CA SER A 69 4.05 14.43 -0.86
C SER A 69 3.68 14.43 -2.34
N ASN A 70 3.54 15.62 -2.90
CA ASN A 70 3.35 15.82 -4.33
C ASN A 70 4.67 15.77 -5.10
N GLU A 71 5.81 15.83 -4.40
CA GLU A 71 7.13 15.70 -4.99
C GLU A 71 7.50 14.22 -5.12
N ALA A 72 7.92 13.79 -6.32
CA ALA A 72 8.08 12.37 -6.62
C ALA A 72 9.18 11.68 -5.78
N GLU A 73 10.26 12.39 -5.45
CA GLU A 73 11.34 11.85 -4.61
C GLU A 73 10.88 11.66 -3.17
N GLU A 74 10.27 12.69 -2.57
CA GLU A 74 9.66 12.60 -1.23
C GLU A 74 8.52 11.57 -1.18
N GLN A 75 7.78 11.40 -2.29
CA GLN A 75 6.66 10.46 -2.35
C GLN A 75 7.11 8.99 -2.25
N VAL A 76 8.32 8.63 -2.68
CA VAL A 76 8.85 7.27 -2.47
C VAL A 76 9.10 7.06 -0.98
N GLU A 77 9.82 8.00 -0.34
CA GLU A 77 10.14 7.93 1.09
C GLU A 77 8.88 7.85 1.95
N ASP A 78 7.88 8.71 1.68
CA ASP A 78 6.59 8.70 2.39
C ASP A 78 5.87 7.34 2.28
N VAL A 79 5.95 6.68 1.13
CA VAL A 79 5.35 5.35 0.93
C VAL A 79 6.11 4.28 1.70
N GLU A 80 7.44 4.31 1.69
CA GLU A 80 8.27 3.37 2.44
C GLU A 80 8.04 3.50 3.96
N ASP A 81 8.05 4.73 4.48
CA ASP A 81 7.77 5.04 5.90
C ASP A 81 6.36 4.56 6.31
N PHE A 82 5.37 4.76 5.43
CA PHE A 82 4.01 4.30 5.66
C PHE A 82 3.92 2.77 5.70
N PHE A 83 4.66 2.09 4.81
CA PHE A 83 4.67 0.63 4.73
C PHE A 83 5.33 0.02 5.96
N GLU A 84 6.42 0.61 6.44
CA GLU A 84 7.09 0.21 7.69
C GLU A 84 6.17 0.42 8.90
N SER A 85 5.58 1.62 9.01
CA SER A 85 4.70 2.00 10.12
C SER A 85 3.48 1.08 10.28
N LEU A 86 2.93 0.59 9.15
CA LEU A 86 1.77 -0.30 9.14
C LEU A 86 2.12 -1.77 8.93
N THR A 87 3.40 -2.11 8.92
CA THR A 87 3.93 -3.46 8.68
C THR A 87 3.31 -4.11 7.43
N ILE A 88 3.19 -3.33 6.35
CA ILE A 88 2.53 -3.78 5.11
C ILE A 88 3.25 -4.99 4.50
N PHE A 89 4.58 -5.01 4.49
CA PHE A 89 5.34 -6.14 3.98
C PHE A 89 5.06 -7.44 4.76
N GLU A 90 5.03 -7.39 6.09
CA GLU A 90 4.71 -8.55 6.93
C GLU A 90 3.29 -9.06 6.69
N LYS A 91 2.35 -8.14 6.46
CA LYS A 91 0.97 -8.48 6.09
C LYS A 91 0.90 -9.19 4.75
N VAL A 92 1.60 -8.69 3.73
CA VAL A 92 1.64 -9.35 2.41
C VAL A 92 2.27 -10.75 2.52
N GLU A 93 3.37 -10.88 3.26
CA GLU A 93 4.02 -12.17 3.51
C GLU A 93 3.07 -13.17 4.20
N HIS A 94 2.35 -12.71 5.23
CA HIS A 94 1.36 -13.53 5.91
C HIS A 94 0.23 -13.98 4.95
N MET A 95 -0.21 -13.12 4.03
CA MET A 95 -1.22 -13.49 3.03
C MET A 95 -0.75 -14.60 2.09
N PHE A 96 0.48 -14.54 1.58
CA PHE A 96 1.05 -15.63 0.80
C PHE A 96 1.15 -16.93 1.61
N SER A 97 1.50 -16.84 2.89
CA SER A 97 1.56 -18.02 3.76
C SER A 97 0.18 -18.69 3.93
N LEU A 98 -0.90 -17.90 3.98
CA LEU A 98 -2.27 -18.40 4.12
C LEU A 98 -2.78 -19.00 2.81
N GLU A 99 -2.47 -18.39 1.67
CA GLU A 99 -2.80 -18.92 0.34
C GLU A 99 -2.15 -20.29 0.11
N ASN A 100 -0.86 -20.41 0.47
CA ASN A 100 -0.14 -21.68 0.43
C ASN A 100 -0.77 -22.77 1.32
N ARG A 101 -1.38 -22.37 2.45
CA ARG A 101 -2.06 -23.28 3.38
C ARG A 101 -3.55 -23.49 3.06
N LYS A 102 -4.10 -22.78 2.07
CA LYS A 102 -5.54 -22.75 1.73
C LYS A 102 -6.43 -22.38 2.93
N GLU A 103 -5.94 -21.47 3.76
CA GLU A 103 -6.66 -20.96 4.94
C GLU A 103 -7.53 -19.75 4.58
N ALA A 104 -8.54 -19.45 5.40
CA ALA A 104 -9.37 -18.27 5.22
C ALA A 104 -8.54 -16.99 5.51
N TYR A 105 -8.64 -16.00 4.63
CA TYR A 105 -7.95 -14.73 4.82
C TYR A 105 -8.46 -13.98 6.06
N PRO A 106 -7.57 -13.32 6.82
CA PRO A 106 -7.94 -12.52 7.97
C PRO A 106 -8.75 -11.29 7.53
N HIS A 107 -9.55 -10.73 8.46
CA HIS A 107 -10.42 -9.58 8.18
C HIS A 107 -9.70 -8.36 7.57
N TRP A 108 -8.42 -8.16 7.89
CA TRP A 108 -7.61 -7.10 7.29
C TRP A 108 -7.09 -7.42 5.88
N GLY A 109 -7.07 -8.70 5.48
CA GLY A 109 -6.68 -9.15 4.15
C GLY A 109 -7.86 -9.25 3.19
N THR A 110 -9.09 -9.41 3.70
CA THR A 110 -10.30 -9.61 2.87
C THR A 110 -10.82 -8.35 2.18
N GLU A 111 -10.56 -7.15 2.71
CA GLU A 111 -11.00 -5.90 2.07
C GLU A 111 -10.00 -5.41 1.01
N ASP A 112 -8.70 -5.62 1.28
CA ASP A 112 -7.62 -5.06 0.46
C ASP A 112 -7.08 -6.04 -0.58
N ALA A 113 -7.07 -7.36 -0.33
CA ALA A 113 -6.53 -8.34 -1.25
C ALA A 113 -7.62 -8.94 -2.15
N LYS A 114 -7.52 -8.72 -3.46
CA LYS A 114 -8.29 -9.49 -4.43
C LYS A 114 -7.37 -10.53 -5.07
N PRO A 115 -7.61 -11.84 -4.87
CA PRO A 115 -6.91 -12.85 -5.66
C PRO A 115 -7.22 -12.61 -7.14
N TYR A 116 -6.17 -12.62 -7.97
CA TYR A 116 -6.33 -12.47 -9.41
C TYR A 116 -7.07 -13.71 -9.92
N SER A 117 -8.37 -13.59 -10.13
CA SER A 117 -9.15 -14.63 -10.79
C SER A 117 -8.99 -14.40 -12.29
N GLU A 118 -8.21 -15.26 -12.94
CA GLU A 118 -8.24 -15.38 -14.40
C GLU A 118 -9.69 -15.59 -14.81
N THR A 119 -10.31 -14.54 -15.35
CA THR A 119 -11.59 -14.64 -16.03
C THR A 119 -11.29 -15.34 -17.35
N LYS A 120 -11.51 -16.66 -17.38
CA LYS A 120 -11.56 -17.44 -18.62
C LYS A 120 -12.77 -17.05 -19.47
#